data_AF-A0A1F5YPM6-F1
#
_entry.id   AF-A0A1F5YPM6-F1
#
_cell.length_a   1.000
_cell.length_b   1.000
_cell.length_c   1.000
_cell.angle_alpha   90.00
_cell.angle_beta   90.00
_cell.angle_gamma   90.00
#
_symmetry.space_group_name_H-M   'P 1'
#
loop_
_entity.id
_entity.type
_entity.pdbx_description
1 polymer ?
#
loop_
_entity_poly.entity_id
_entity_poly.type
_entity_poly.pdbx_seq_one_letter_code
_entity_poly.pdbx_strand_id
1 'polypeptide(L)'
;MKRRRDKYRKLVFFLLLAIFIFYINFFVPGSFFSVVVFYFLLFLFLLSFLSLFLGNNRSIRFSSSFIILLALRHLKQFNLLNFLIILSINILLEVYFRKSKTN
;
A
#
# COMPACT_ATOMS: atom_id res chain seq x y z
N MET A 1 7.10 -14.43 22.54
CA MET A 1 7.46 -13.06 22.09
C MET A 1 7.10 -12.73 20.62
N LYS A 2 7.18 -13.66 19.65
CA LYS A 2 6.82 -13.42 18.22
C LYS A 2 5.45 -12.73 18.00
N ARG A 3 4.38 -13.23 18.63
CA ARG A 3 3.01 -12.66 18.49
C ARG A 3 2.88 -11.18 18.88
N ARG A 4 3.63 -10.71 19.89
CA ARG A 4 3.60 -9.29 20.30
C ARG A 4 4.29 -8.41 19.25
N ARG A 5 5.44 -8.84 18.72
CA ARG A 5 6.19 -8.15 17.66
C ARG A 5 5.38 -8.00 16.38
N ASP A 6 4.63 -9.03 15.99
CA ASP A 6 3.73 -8.96 14.81
C ASP A 6 2.57 -7.98 15.03
N LYS A 7 2.04 -7.88 16.26
CA LYS A 7 0.99 -6.91 16.62
C LYS A 7 1.51 -5.47 16.53
N TYR A 8 2.71 -5.20 17.04
CA TYR A 8 3.35 -3.88 16.92
C TYR A 8 3.68 -3.53 15.46
N ARG A 9 4.18 -4.48 14.67
CA ARG A 9 4.43 -4.27 13.23
C ARG A 9 3.16 -3.88 12.47
N LYS A 10 2.03 -4.55 12.76
CA LYS A 10 0.74 -4.18 12.16
C LYS A 10 0.29 -2.78 12.59
N LEU A 11 0.43 -2.43 13.87
CA LEU A 11 0.10 -1.10 14.39
C LEU A 11 0.91 0.00 13.71
N VAL A 12 2.23 -0.18 13.60
CA VAL A 12 3.14 0.76 12.91
C VAL A 12 2.73 0.95 11.46
N PHE A 13 2.39 -0.13 10.76
CA PHE A 13 1.90 -0.06 9.38
C PHE A 13 0.58 0.70 9.26
N PHE A 14 -0.39 0.46 10.15
CA PHE A 14 -1.65 1.20 10.15
C PHE A 14 -1.45 2.70 10.44
N LEU A 15 -0.55 3.04 11.36
CA LEU A 15 -0.17 4.42 11.64
C LEU A 15 0.46 5.10 10.41
N LEU A 16 1.45 4.45 9.78
CA LEU A 16 2.06 4.93 8.54
C LEU A 16 1.05 5.10 7.41
N LEU A 17 0.11 4.15 7.27
CA LEU A 17 -0.95 4.21 6.28
C LEU A 17 -1.89 5.41 6.52
N ALA A 18 -2.27 5.66 7.77
CA ALA A 18 -3.09 6.81 8.14
C ALA A 18 -2.38 8.14 7.86
N ILE A 19 -1.10 8.26 8.22
CA ILE A 19 -0.27 9.44 7.94
C ILE A 19 -0.16 9.67 6.43
N PHE A 20 0.05 8.60 5.65
CA PHE A 20 0.16 8.69 4.20
C PHE A 20 -1.15 9.14 3.54
N ILE A 21 -2.29 8.61 3.98
CA ILE A 21 -3.62 9.03 3.50
C ILE A 21 -3.89 10.49 3.87
N PHE A 22 -3.59 10.89 5.10
CA PHE A 22 -3.75 12.28 5.54
C PHE A 22 -2.90 13.20 4.66
N TYR A 23 -1.63 12.87 4.46
CA TYR A 23 -0.72 13.64 3.64
C TYR A 23 -1.26 13.83 2.21
N ILE A 24 -1.68 12.76 1.54
CA ILE A 24 -2.19 12.82 0.16
C ILE A 24 -3.45 13.68 0.02
N ASN A 25 -4.34 13.70 1.02
CA ASN A 25 -5.58 14.46 0.92
C ASN A 25 -5.41 15.95 1.28
N PHE A 26 -4.50 16.27 2.20
CA PHE A 26 -4.34 17.64 2.71
C PHE A 26 -3.19 18.43 2.06
N PHE A 27 -2.18 17.75 1.52
CA PHE A 27 -1.04 18.41 0.88
C PHE A 27 -1.14 18.29 -0.65
N VAL A 28 -1.36 19.43 -1.31
CA VAL A 28 -1.32 19.50 -2.77
C VAL A 28 0.15 19.47 -3.23
N PRO A 29 0.52 18.64 -4.22
CA PRO A 29 1.87 18.66 -4.80
C PRO A 29 2.08 19.95 -5.61
N GLY A 30 2.49 21.00 -4.92
CA GLY A 30 2.83 22.29 -5.53
C GLY A 30 4.28 22.68 -5.32
N SER A 31 4.96 22.13 -4.31
CA SER A 31 6.33 22.51 -3.94
C SER A 31 7.30 21.34 -4.03
N PHE A 32 8.57 21.61 -4.36
CA PHE A 32 9.62 20.59 -4.38
C PHE A 32 9.69 19.80 -3.08
N PHE A 33 9.55 20.48 -1.94
CA PHE A 33 9.54 19.85 -0.61
C PHE A 33 8.37 18.86 -0.45
N SER A 34 7.17 19.20 -0.93
CA SER A 34 6.02 18.29 -0.87
C SER A 34 6.21 17.01 -1.70
N VAL A 35 6.96 17.10 -2.80
CA VAL A 35 7.29 15.94 -3.64
C VAL A 35 8.32 15.06 -2.93
N VAL A 36 9.36 15.64 -2.34
CA VAL A 36 10.38 14.89 -1.59
C VAL A 36 9.76 14.14 -0.40
N VAL A 37 8.91 14.82 0.38
CA VAL A 37 8.21 14.21 1.52
C VAL A 37 7.28 13.08 1.06
N PHE A 38 6.61 13.24 -0.09
CA PHE A 38 5.79 12.17 -0.68
C PHE A 38 6.61 10.92 -0.97
N TYR A 39 7.74 11.06 -1.67
CA TYR A 39 8.61 9.92 -2.00
C TYR A 39 9.24 9.29 -0.75
N PHE A 40 9.60 10.09 0.25
CA PHE A 40 10.13 9.59 1.50
C PHE A 40 9.08 8.78 2.29
N LEU A 41 7.85 9.29 2.38
CA LEU A 41 6.74 8.56 3.01
C LEU A 41 6.40 7.29 2.23
N LEU A 42 6.37 7.34 0.90
CA LEU A 42 6.16 6.18 0.04
C LEU A 42 7.26 5.11 0.27
N PHE A 43 8.52 5.54 0.39
CA PHE A 43 9.64 4.66 0.69
C PHE A 43 9.50 3.99 2.07
N LEU A 44 9.25 4.76 3.14
CA LEU A 44 9.01 4.23 4.48
C LEU A 44 7.83 3.24 4.51
N PHE A 45 6.79 3.55 3.74
CA PHE A 45 5.63 2.69 3.60
C PHE A 45 5.99 1.37 2.90
N LEU A 46 6.69 1.42 1.77
CA LEU A 46 7.17 0.25 1.03
C LEU A 46 8.07 -0.64 1.90
N LEU A 47 8.93 -0.05 2.72
CA LEU A 47 9.81 -0.76 3.64
C LEU A 47 9.01 -1.49 4.73
N SER A 48 7.99 -0.82 5.28
CA SER A 48 7.07 -1.40 6.26
C SER A 48 6.19 -2.49 5.64
N PHE A 49 5.79 -2.32 4.38
CA PHE A 49 5.05 -3.29 3.60
C PHE A 49 5.86 -4.56 3.34
N LEU A 50 7.11 -4.41 2.92
CA LEU A 50 8.03 -5.54 2.67
C LEU A 50 8.23 -6.37 3.94
N SER A 51 8.33 -5.71 5.10
CA SER A 51 8.41 -6.39 6.41
C SER A 51 7.15 -7.19 6.77
N LEU A 52 5.98 -6.86 6.20
CA LEU A 52 4.71 -7.53 6.46
C LEU A 52 4.37 -8.58 5.40
N PHE A 53 4.82 -8.39 4.16
CA PHE A 53 4.54 -9.27 3.02
C PHE A 53 4.98 -10.73 3.27
N LEU A 54 6.04 -10.92 4.08
CA LEU A 54 6.51 -12.22 4.55
C LEU A 54 5.47 -13.00 5.38
N GLY A 55 4.38 -12.37 5.82
CA GLY A 55 3.32 -12.99 6.62
C GLY A 55 2.09 -13.49 5.87
N ASN A 56 2.10 -13.50 4.52
CA ASN A 56 1.03 -13.99 3.62
C ASN A 56 -0.41 -13.63 4.06
N ASN A 57 -0.67 -12.37 4.44
CA ASN A 57 -2.01 -11.91 4.81
C ASN A 57 -2.70 -11.24 3.61
N ARG A 58 -3.90 -11.71 3.26
CA ARG A 58 -4.79 -11.10 2.24
C ARG A 58 -4.93 -9.58 2.40
N SER A 59 -5.07 -9.09 3.64
CA SER A 59 -5.20 -7.66 3.94
C SER A 59 -4.04 -6.82 3.42
N ILE A 60 -2.82 -7.38 3.38
CA ILE A 60 -1.63 -6.66 2.92
C ILE A 60 -1.76 -6.36 1.42
N ARG A 61 -2.23 -7.32 0.60
CA ARG A 61 -2.39 -7.13 -0.85
C ARG A 61 -3.39 -6.01 -1.18
N PHE A 62 -4.53 -6.00 -0.49
CA PHE A 62 -5.50 -4.92 -0.61
C PHE A 62 -4.92 -3.57 -0.18
N SER A 63 -4.15 -3.53 0.92
CA SER A 63 -3.47 -2.31 1.34
C SER A 63 -2.47 -1.78 0.30
N SER A 64 -1.67 -2.66 -0.35
CA SER A 64 -0.78 -2.21 -1.43
C SER A 64 -1.54 -1.62 -2.60
N SER A 65 -2.62 -2.26 -3.03
CA SER A 65 -3.38 -1.78 -4.19
C SER A 65 -4.10 -0.48 -3.92
N PHE A 66 -4.63 -0.30 -2.71
CA PHE A 66 -5.20 0.97 -2.29
C PHE A 66 -4.18 2.11 -2.35
N ILE A 67 -2.91 1.81 -2.07
CA ILE A 67 -1.82 2.79 -2.06
C ILE A 67 -1.31 3.11 -3.45
N ILE A 68 -1.25 2.12 -4.34
CA ILE A 68 -0.96 2.38 -5.76
C ILE A 68 -2.05 3.30 -6.34
N LEU A 69 -3.32 3.07 -5.97
CA LEU A 69 -4.43 3.95 -6.39
C LEU A 69 -4.30 5.36 -5.81
N LEU A 70 -3.93 5.51 -4.54
CA LEU A 70 -3.69 6.81 -3.92
C LEU A 70 -2.49 7.55 -4.54
N ALA A 71 -1.42 6.84 -4.86
CA ALA A 71 -0.25 7.40 -5.53
C ALA A 71 -0.60 7.87 -6.96
N LEU A 72 -1.35 7.07 -7.72
CA LEU A 72 -1.85 7.46 -9.04
C LEU A 72 -2.76 8.69 -8.97
N ARG A 73 -3.60 8.79 -7.95
CA ARG A 73 -4.46 9.97 -7.71
C ARG A 73 -3.62 11.21 -7.45
N HIS A 74 -2.60 11.11 -6.60
CA HIS A 74 -1.72 12.23 -6.30
C HIS A 74 -0.91 12.68 -7.53
N LEU A 75 -0.49 11.76 -8.39
CA LEU A 75 0.20 12.05 -9.65
C LEU A 75 -0.73 12.55 -10.77
N LYS A 76 -2.03 12.74 -10.50
CA LYS A 76 -3.07 13.06 -11.50
C LYS A 76 -3.14 12.06 -12.66
N GLN A 77 -2.64 10.84 -12.45
CA GLN A 77 -2.67 9.73 -13.40
C GLN A 77 -3.74 8.70 -13.03
N PHE A 78 -4.65 9.04 -12.13
CA PHE A 78 -5.77 8.19 -11.78
C PHE A 78 -6.80 8.19 -12.91
N ASN A 79 -6.69 7.18 -13.77
CA ASN A 79 -7.60 6.93 -14.88
C ASN A 79 -8.27 5.57 -14.70
N LEU A 80 -9.44 5.40 -15.33
CA LEU A 80 -10.22 4.15 -15.27
C LEU A 80 -9.40 2.92 -15.69
N LEU A 81 -8.53 3.07 -16.68
CA LEU A 81 -7.61 2.02 -17.13
C LEU A 81 -6.64 1.57 -16.02
N ASN A 82 -6.03 2.51 -15.29
CA ASN A 82 -5.09 2.20 -14.22
C ASN A 82 -5.79 1.50 -13.04
N PHE A 83 -7.04 1.89 -12.75
CA PHE A 83 -7.87 1.19 -11.77
C PHE A 83 -8.16 -0.26 -12.20
N LEU A 84 -8.57 -0.47 -13.45
CA LEU A 84 -8.87 -1.80 -13.99
C LEU A 84 -7.64 -2.72 -14.03
N ILE A 85 -6.45 -2.18 -14.31
CA ILE A 85 -5.18 -2.93 -14.26
C ILE A 85 -4.91 -3.41 -12.84
N ILE A 86 -5.01 -2.52 -11.85
CA ILE A 86 -4.77 -2.86 -10.44
C ILE A 86 -5.79 -3.89 -9.93
N LEU A 87 -7.05 -3.75 -10.36
CA LEU A 87 -8.12 -4.68 -10.01
C LEU A 87 -7.88 -6.06 -10.65
N SER A 88 -7.49 -6.10 -11.92
CA SER A 88 -7.12 -7.34 -12.62
C SER A 88 -5.94 -8.05 -11.96
N ILE A 89 -4.90 -7.31 -11.55
CA ILE A 89 -3.75 -7.86 -10.82
C ILE A 89 -4.18 -8.47 -9.48
N ASN A 90 -5.07 -7.79 -8.73
CA ASN A 90 -5.59 -8.36 -7.47
C ASN A 90 -6.36 -9.65 -7.69
N ILE A 91 -7.23 -9.70 -8.69
CA ILE A 91 -8.02 -10.89 -9.01
C ILE A 91 -7.08 -12.05 -9.40
N LEU A 92 -6.08 -11.80 -10.26
CA LEU A 92 -5.09 -12.81 -10.66
C LEU A 92 -4.31 -13.35 -9.46
N LEU A 93 -3.82 -12.47 -8.59
CA LEU A 93 -3.13 -12.86 -7.37
C LEU A 93 -4.06 -13.66 -6.45
N GLU A 94 -5.32 -13.23 -6.30
CA GLU A 94 -6.30 -13.95 -5.48
C GLU A 94 -6.57 -15.36 -5.99
N VAL A 95 -6.75 -15.54 -7.31
CA VAL A 95 -6.93 -16.84 -7.95
C VAL A 95 -5.68 -17.72 -7.77
N TYR A 96 -4.49 -17.17 -8.03
CA TYR A 96 -3.22 -17.90 -7.89
C TYR A 96 -3.01 -18.42 -6.47
N PHE A 97 -3.16 -17.56 -5.47
CA PHE A 97 -2.97 -17.95 -4.08
C PHE A 97 -4.09 -18.84 -3.54
N ARG A 98 -5.31 -18.75 -4.09
CA ARG A 98 -6.39 -19.68 -3.75
C ARG A 98 -6.09 -21.08 -4.28
N LYS A 99 -5.61 -21.20 -5.52
CA LYS A 99 -5.18 -22.46 -6.14
C LYS A 99 -4.01 -23.10 -5.40
N SER A 100 -3.04 -22.29 -4.95
CA SER A 100 -1.90 -22.75 -4.16
C SER A 100 -2.26 -23.31 -2.78
N LYS A 101 -3.44 -23.01 -2.24
CA LYS A 101 -3.88 -23.48 -0.91
C LYS A 101 -4.69 -24.79 -0.98
N THR A 102 -5.14 -25.16 -2.17
CA THR A 102 -5.94 -26.38 -2.43
C THR A 102 -5.12 -27.57 -2.92
N ASN A 103 -3.84 -27.36 -3.25
CA ASN A 103 -2.84 -28.41 -3.47
C ASN A 103 -1.99 -28.58 -2.21
#